data_AF-A0A1F1QI06-F1
#
_entry.id   AF-A0A1F1QI06-F1
#
_cell.length_a   1.000
_cell.length_b   1.000
_cell.length_c   1.000
_cell.angle_alpha   90.00
_cell.angle_beta   90.00
_cell.angle_gamma   90.00
#
_symmetry.space_group_name_H-M   'P 1'
#
loop_
_entity.id
_entity.type
_entity.pdbx_description
1 polymer ?
#
loop_
_entity_poly.entity_id
_entity_poly.type
_entity_poly.pdbx_seq_one_letter_code
_entity_poly.pdbx_strand_id
1 'polypeptide(L)'
;MPSHTTRHTVARQWQLLNLLPHRHPGMSATQLQAALARIGHKTTKRTVERDLNELATLFPLQCNAKGMPYGWHWKAGLTPGEVRPLQPNELAPAPSVQLQAWVDDALAQRLQQQPLAGDMRLNALPGGGAHLSATVQDNATLMGWLLSHAGAIRVQAPEALRSAMLELLRQSLALHEEHN
;
A
#
# COMPACT_ATOMS: atom_id res chain seq x y z
N MET A 1 -6.46 35.77 8.71
CA MET A 1 -6.79 34.94 7.53
C MET A 1 -5.55 34.84 6.67
N PRO A 2 -5.03 33.65 6.31
CA PRO A 2 -3.90 33.60 5.39
C PRO A 2 -4.33 34.17 4.04
N SER A 3 -3.57 35.14 3.56
CA SER A 3 -3.84 35.89 2.32
C SER A 3 -3.87 34.96 1.09
N HIS A 4 -4.63 35.34 0.06
CA HIS A 4 -4.74 34.59 -1.20
C HIS A 4 -3.37 34.28 -1.84
N THR A 5 -2.36 35.11 -1.58
CA THR A 5 -0.97 34.91 -2.03
C THR A 5 -0.25 33.75 -1.31
N THR A 6 -0.54 33.51 -0.03
CA THR A 6 0.01 32.37 0.73
C THR A 6 -0.52 31.04 0.18
N ARG A 7 -1.82 30.96 -0.09
CA ARG A 7 -2.45 29.76 -0.69
C ARG A 7 -1.90 29.48 -2.09
N HIS A 8 -1.70 30.52 -2.89
CA HIS A 8 -1.06 30.40 -4.21
C HIS A 8 0.40 29.93 -4.14
N THR A 9 1.15 30.36 -3.12
CA THR A 9 2.55 29.98 -2.92
C THR A 9 2.66 28.51 -2.53
N VAL A 10 1.86 28.06 -1.55
CA VAL A 10 1.84 26.65 -1.14
C VAL A 10 1.39 25.74 -2.28
N ALA A 11 0.33 26.11 -3.01
CA ALA A 11 -0.14 25.34 -4.16
C ALA A 11 0.95 25.21 -5.23
N ARG A 12 1.66 26.30 -5.55
CA ARG A 12 2.76 26.28 -6.52
C ARG A 12 3.94 25.43 -6.05
N GLN A 13 4.34 25.57 -4.79
CA GLN A 13 5.42 24.79 -4.20
C GLN A 13 5.08 23.29 -4.21
N TRP A 14 3.83 22.92 -3.92
CA TRP A 14 3.36 21.55 -4.04
C TRP A 14 3.41 21.03 -5.49
N GLN A 15 3.01 21.84 -6.47
CA GLN A 15 3.15 21.48 -7.89
C GLN A 15 4.60 21.33 -8.32
N LEU A 16 5.52 22.15 -7.81
CA LEU A 16 6.96 21.98 -8.07
C LEU A 16 7.47 20.63 -7.58
N LEU A 17 7.09 20.21 -6.36
CA LEU A 17 7.47 18.90 -5.83
C LEU A 17 7.00 17.74 -6.72
N ASN A 18 5.78 17.83 -7.27
CA ASN A 18 5.24 16.82 -8.19
C ASN A 18 5.95 16.79 -9.57
N LEU A 19 6.48 17.92 -10.02
CA LEU A 19 7.16 18.04 -11.32
C LEU A 19 8.62 17.58 -11.29
N LEU A 20 9.24 17.54 -10.11
CA LEU A 20 10.65 17.18 -9.97
C LEU A 20 10.87 15.68 -10.28
N PRO A 21 11.83 15.34 -11.16
CA PRO A 21 12.12 13.96 -11.48
C PRO A 21 12.89 13.25 -10.36
N HIS A 22 12.83 11.93 -10.35
CA HIS A 22 13.45 11.06 -9.34
C HIS A 22 14.83 10.53 -9.76
N ARG A 23 15.32 10.91 -10.95
CA ARG A 23 16.61 10.47 -11.51
C ARG A 23 17.38 11.64 -12.11
N HIS A 24 18.71 11.53 -12.12
CA HIS A 24 19.58 12.43 -12.86
C HIS A 24 19.26 12.40 -14.38
N PRO A 25 19.46 13.50 -15.13
CA PRO A 25 20.11 14.75 -14.72
C PRO A 25 19.20 15.81 -14.07
N GLY A 26 17.90 15.54 -13.90
CA GLY A 26 16.95 16.48 -13.30
C GLY A 26 16.20 17.38 -14.30
N MET A 27 15.36 18.29 -13.79
CA MET A 27 14.71 19.35 -14.57
C MET A 27 15.28 20.72 -14.22
N SER A 28 15.57 21.54 -15.22
CA SER A 28 16.03 22.91 -14.98
C SER A 28 14.93 23.84 -14.48
N ALA A 29 15.31 24.92 -13.79
CA ALA A 29 14.35 25.93 -13.32
C ALA A 29 13.52 26.54 -14.46
N THR A 30 14.09 26.66 -15.67
CA THR A 30 13.36 27.13 -16.85
C THR A 30 12.31 26.12 -17.32
N GLN A 31 12.66 24.82 -17.33
CA GLN A 31 11.70 23.77 -17.68
C GLN A 31 10.56 23.67 -16.65
N LEU A 32 10.88 23.78 -15.36
CA LEU A 32 9.90 23.79 -14.27
C LEU A 32 8.98 25.02 -14.36
N GLN A 33 9.53 26.19 -14.68
CA GLN A 33 8.74 27.40 -14.92
C GLN A 33 7.76 27.24 -16.09
N ALA A 34 8.21 26.68 -17.22
CA ALA A 34 7.35 26.40 -18.37
C ALA A 34 6.26 25.37 -18.02
N ALA A 35 6.61 24.32 -17.26
CA ALA A 35 5.66 23.31 -16.80
C ALA A 35 4.60 23.89 -15.85
N LEU A 36 5.00 24.73 -14.89
CA LEU A 36 4.08 25.45 -14.00
C LEU A 36 3.14 26.37 -14.78
N ALA A 37 3.64 27.08 -15.79
CA ALA A 37 2.81 27.96 -16.62
C ALA A 37 1.72 27.17 -17.36
N ARG A 38 2.04 25.96 -17.85
CA ARG A 38 1.08 25.06 -18.50
C ARG A 38 -0.02 24.55 -17.54
N ILE A 39 0.28 24.45 -16.25
CA ILE A 39 -0.66 24.04 -15.18
C ILE A 39 -1.42 25.26 -14.61
N GLY A 40 -1.20 26.47 -15.15
CA GLY A 40 -1.90 27.69 -14.75
C GLY A 40 -1.19 28.53 -13.68
N HIS A 41 0.00 28.13 -13.24
CA HIS A 41 0.81 28.85 -12.25
C HIS A 41 1.82 29.78 -12.93
N LYS A 42 1.37 30.97 -13.35
CA LYS A 42 2.24 32.00 -13.96
C LYS A 42 3.29 32.48 -12.96
N THR A 43 4.56 32.15 -13.18
CA THR A 43 5.70 32.58 -12.36
C THR A 43 6.96 32.81 -13.18
N THR A 44 7.94 33.44 -12.53
CA THR A 44 9.27 33.71 -13.12
C THR A 44 10.26 32.62 -12.73
N LYS A 45 11.33 32.48 -13.53
CA LYS A 45 12.46 31.59 -13.21
C LYS A 45 13.03 31.87 -11.81
N ARG A 46 13.19 33.15 -11.44
CA ARG A 46 13.67 33.57 -10.11
C ARG A 46 12.76 33.09 -8.98
N THR A 47 11.45 33.10 -9.19
CA THR A 47 10.47 32.58 -8.22
C THR A 47 10.62 31.08 -8.05
N VAL A 48 10.78 30.34 -9.15
CA VAL A 48 10.99 28.89 -9.13
C VAL A 48 12.29 28.53 -8.42
N GLU A 49 13.39 29.23 -8.71
CA GLU A 49 14.68 29.01 -8.03
C GLU A 49 14.58 29.29 -6.52
N ARG A 50 13.87 30.36 -6.12
CA ARG A 50 13.63 30.67 -4.71
C ARG A 50 12.83 29.55 -4.03
N ASP A 51 11.71 29.13 -4.64
CA ASP A 51 10.86 28.08 -4.08
C ASP A 51 11.63 26.75 -3.96
N LEU A 52 12.46 26.40 -4.95
CA LEU A 52 13.29 25.19 -4.90
C LEU A 52 14.35 25.24 -3.79
N ASN A 53 14.97 26.40 -3.57
CA ASN A 53 15.90 26.60 -2.47
C ASN A 53 15.18 26.48 -1.11
N GLU A 54 14.00 27.08 -0.95
CA GLU A 54 13.18 26.95 0.26
C GLU A 54 12.76 25.49 0.49
N LEU A 55 12.27 24.81 -0.54
CA LEU A 55 11.87 23.40 -0.46
C LEU A 55 13.04 22.47 -0.15
N ALA A 56 14.25 22.74 -0.66
CA ALA A 56 15.44 21.94 -0.37
C ALA A 56 15.87 21.99 1.11
N THR A 57 15.37 22.95 1.90
CA THR A 57 15.59 22.98 3.35
C THR A 57 14.70 21.99 4.11
N LEU A 58 13.58 21.59 3.52
CA LEU A 58 12.57 20.73 4.14
C LEU A 58 12.54 19.33 3.52
N PHE A 59 12.87 19.23 2.23
CA PHE A 59 12.79 18.01 1.43
C PHE A 59 14.17 17.64 0.87
N PRO A 60 14.44 16.36 0.64
CA PRO A 60 15.72 15.86 0.13
C PRO A 60 15.90 16.15 -1.37
N LEU A 61 15.85 17.43 -1.76
CA LEU A 61 16.07 17.89 -3.13
C LEU A 61 17.55 18.17 -3.38
N GLN A 62 18.00 17.92 -4.61
CA GLN A 62 19.37 18.20 -5.04
C GLN A 62 19.39 18.98 -6.35
N CYS A 63 20.33 19.93 -6.43
CA CYS A 63 20.67 20.64 -7.64
C CYS A 63 21.93 20.01 -8.25
N ASN A 64 21.80 19.46 -9.46
CA ASN A 64 22.91 18.93 -10.23
C ASN A 64 23.67 20.07 -10.91
N ALA A 65 24.76 20.51 -10.28
CA ALA A 65 25.64 21.55 -10.81
C ALA A 65 26.68 21.03 -11.84
N LYS A 66 26.68 19.73 -12.17
CA LYS A 66 27.73 19.11 -13.02
C LYS A 66 27.59 19.40 -14.52
N GLY A 67 26.53 20.07 -14.95
CA GLY A 67 26.33 20.48 -16.34
C GLY A 67 25.26 21.57 -16.45
N MET A 68 25.44 22.50 -17.38
CA MET A 68 24.45 23.54 -17.65
C MET A 68 23.45 23.04 -18.71
N PRO A 69 22.13 23.26 -18.54
CA PRO A 69 21.48 23.93 -17.41
C PRO A 69 21.39 23.05 -16.15
N TYR A 70 21.53 23.69 -14.98
CA TYR A 70 21.43 23.01 -13.68
C TYR A 70 20.08 22.32 -13.50
N GLY A 71 20.11 21.01 -13.24
CA GLY A 71 18.92 20.20 -13.08
C GLY A 71 18.58 19.95 -11.62
N TRP A 72 17.32 20.20 -11.24
CA TRP A 72 16.78 19.87 -9.93
C TRP A 72 16.11 18.50 -9.97
N HIS A 73 16.33 17.69 -8.93
CA HIS A 73 15.73 16.37 -8.79
C HIS A 73 15.67 15.94 -7.31
N TRP A 74 14.89 14.90 -7.03
CA TRP A 74 14.90 14.23 -5.73
C TRP A 74 16.20 13.46 -5.51
N LYS A 75 16.74 13.47 -4.29
CA LYS A 75 17.85 12.58 -3.90
C LYS A 75 17.34 11.13 -3.87
N ALA A 76 18.04 10.23 -4.55
CA ALA A 76 17.71 8.80 -4.54
C ALA A 76 17.78 8.24 -3.10
N GLY A 77 16.77 7.46 -2.72
CA GLY A 77 16.64 6.83 -1.39
C GLY A 77 15.40 7.26 -0.58
N LEU A 78 14.68 8.29 -1.03
CA LEU A 78 13.36 8.66 -0.53
C LEU A 78 12.47 8.89 -1.75
N THR A 79 12.06 7.81 -2.42
CA THR A 79 11.07 7.93 -3.48
C THR A 79 9.67 7.94 -2.85
N PRO A 80 8.82 8.95 -3.13
CA PRO A 80 7.38 8.87 -2.91
C PRO A 80 6.72 7.66 -3.60
N GLY A 81 7.38 7.05 -4.59
CA GLY A 81 6.95 5.79 -5.22
C GLY A 81 7.31 4.52 -4.45
N GLU A 82 8.25 4.57 -3.49
CA GLU A 82 8.53 3.51 -2.51
C GLU A 82 7.80 3.76 -1.19
N VAL A 83 7.07 4.87 -1.06
CA VAL A 83 6.02 4.97 -0.05
C VAL A 83 4.97 3.96 -0.47
N ARG A 84 5.13 2.72 0.00
CA ARG A 84 4.06 1.74 0.00
C ARG A 84 2.86 2.50 0.57
N PRO A 85 1.75 2.64 -0.19
CA PRO A 85 0.58 3.30 0.35
C PRO A 85 0.27 2.59 1.66
N LEU A 86 0.32 3.36 2.76
CA LEU A 86 0.02 2.84 4.08
C LEU A 86 -1.32 2.14 3.95
N GLN A 87 -1.31 0.81 4.03
CA GLN A 87 -2.58 0.11 3.98
C GLN A 87 -3.34 0.53 5.24
N PRO A 88 -4.67 0.73 5.19
CA PRO A 88 -5.44 1.10 6.37
C PRO A 88 -5.16 0.20 7.60
N ASN A 89 -4.73 -1.04 7.34
CA ASN A 89 -4.36 -2.06 8.31
C ASN A 89 -2.94 -1.91 8.93
N GLU A 90 -2.15 -0.91 8.54
CA GLU A 90 -0.81 -0.64 9.10
C GLU A 90 -0.85 0.43 10.21
N LEU A 91 -1.92 1.24 10.29
CA LEU A 91 -2.07 2.26 11.34
C LEU A 91 -2.63 1.72 12.67
N ALA A 92 -3.23 0.52 12.66
CA ALA A 92 -3.68 -0.20 13.83
C ALA A 92 -3.34 -1.68 13.66
N PRO A 93 -2.74 -2.37 14.65
CA PRO A 93 -2.55 -3.81 14.56
C PRO A 93 -3.93 -4.46 14.39
N ALA A 94 -4.11 -5.23 13.32
CA ALA A 94 -5.33 -6.01 13.11
C ALA A 94 -5.64 -6.84 14.37
N PRO A 95 -6.92 -6.92 14.78
CA PRO A 95 -7.28 -7.72 15.94
C PRO A 95 -6.82 -9.16 15.71
N SER A 96 -6.14 -9.72 16.71
CA SER A 96 -5.73 -11.12 16.68
C SER A 96 -6.92 -11.98 17.10
N VAL A 97 -7.24 -12.97 16.29
CA VAL A 97 -8.34 -13.91 16.54
C VAL A 97 -7.80 -15.33 16.61
N GLN A 98 -8.44 -16.14 17.44
CA GLN A 98 -8.12 -17.56 17.51
C GLN A 98 -8.89 -18.29 16.40
N LEU A 99 -8.21 -18.61 15.31
CA LEU A 99 -8.75 -19.41 14.22
C LEU A 99 -8.81 -20.86 14.67
N GLN A 100 -10.00 -21.45 14.61
CA GLN A 100 -10.24 -22.88 14.77
C GLN A 100 -10.91 -23.39 13.50
N ALA A 101 -10.28 -24.36 12.85
CA ALA A 101 -10.77 -24.89 11.59
C ALA A 101 -10.45 -26.37 11.46
N TRP A 102 -11.30 -27.11 10.77
CA TRP A 102 -10.93 -28.41 10.24
C TRP A 102 -10.23 -28.21 8.88
N VAL A 103 -9.15 -28.93 8.64
CA VAL A 103 -8.43 -28.97 7.36
C VAL A 103 -8.30 -30.41 6.88
N ASP A 104 -8.26 -30.63 5.57
CA ASP A 104 -7.96 -31.96 5.03
C ASP A 104 -6.49 -32.37 5.27
N ASP A 105 -6.15 -33.62 4.95
CA ASP A 105 -4.81 -34.17 5.20
C ASP A 105 -3.73 -33.47 4.35
N ALA A 106 -4.07 -33.05 3.12
CA ALA A 106 -3.13 -32.39 2.22
C ALA A 106 -2.77 -30.98 2.73
N LEU A 107 -3.76 -30.23 3.19
CA LEU A 107 -3.58 -28.91 3.79
C LEU A 107 -2.89 -29.03 5.15
N ALA A 108 -3.20 -30.06 5.95
CA ALA A 108 -2.50 -30.33 7.21
C ALA A 108 -1.00 -30.56 6.98
N GLN A 109 -0.61 -31.38 6.00
CA GLN A 109 0.80 -31.61 5.66
C GLN A 109 1.50 -30.32 5.19
N ARG A 110 0.82 -29.50 4.38
CA ARG A 110 1.37 -28.20 3.94
C ARG A 110 1.59 -27.26 5.12
N LEU A 111 0.64 -27.19 6.04
CA LEU A 111 0.73 -26.34 7.23
C LEU A 111 1.87 -26.80 8.16
N GLN A 112 2.14 -28.10 8.26
CA GLN A 112 3.31 -28.59 8.98
C GLN A 112 4.64 -28.07 8.42
N GLN A 113 4.74 -27.87 7.10
CA GLN A 113 5.93 -27.32 6.43
C GLN A 113 5.96 -25.79 6.46
N GLN A 114 4.79 -25.15 6.41
CA GLN A 114 4.63 -23.69 6.39
C GLN A 114 3.56 -23.26 7.39
N PRO A 115 3.93 -23.09 8.67
CA PRO A 115 3.00 -22.65 9.71
C PRO A 115 2.41 -21.26 9.43
N LEU A 116 1.13 -21.08 9.74
CA LEU A 116 0.46 -19.78 9.65
C LEU A 116 0.88 -18.81 10.77
N ALA A 117 1.19 -19.37 11.94
CA ALA A 117 1.57 -18.64 13.14
C ALA A 117 2.49 -19.49 14.01
N GLY A 118 3.26 -18.86 14.89
CA GLY A 118 4.17 -19.55 15.79
C GLY A 118 3.46 -20.40 16.87
N ASP A 119 2.20 -20.10 17.18
CA ASP A 119 1.38 -20.83 18.15
C ASP A 119 0.46 -21.86 17.50
N MET A 120 0.65 -22.13 16.20
CA MET A 120 -0.19 -23.04 15.43
C MET A 120 -0.10 -24.48 15.93
N ARG A 121 -1.26 -25.10 16.14
CA ARG A 121 -1.43 -26.50 16.54
C ARG A 121 -2.31 -27.24 15.55
N LEU A 122 -1.88 -28.43 15.17
CA LEU A 122 -2.61 -29.35 14.29
C LEU A 122 -2.83 -30.67 15.03
N ASN A 123 -4.09 -31.00 15.29
CA ASN A 123 -4.47 -32.26 15.92
C ASN A 123 -5.16 -33.15 14.89
N ALA A 124 -4.52 -34.25 14.50
CA ALA A 124 -5.11 -35.21 13.57
C ALA A 124 -6.39 -35.83 14.17
N LEU A 125 -7.44 -35.96 13.35
CA LEU A 125 -8.73 -36.50 13.76
C LEU A 125 -8.92 -37.94 13.24
N PRO A 126 -9.60 -38.83 14.00
CA PRO A 126 -9.80 -40.22 13.58
C PRO A 126 -10.66 -40.40 12.32
N GLY A 127 -11.41 -39.36 11.92
CA GLY A 127 -12.31 -39.37 10.76
C GLY A 127 -11.71 -38.73 9.50
N GLY A 128 -10.40 -38.50 9.45
CA GLY A 128 -9.72 -37.81 8.35
C GLY A 128 -9.57 -36.31 8.59
N GLY A 129 -8.45 -35.75 8.12
CA GLY A 129 -8.08 -34.35 8.32
C GLY A 129 -7.56 -34.05 9.72
N ALA A 130 -7.34 -32.75 9.98
CA ALA A 130 -6.80 -32.24 11.24
C ALA A 130 -7.60 -31.03 11.73
N HIS A 131 -7.66 -30.87 13.05
CA HIS A 131 -8.12 -29.64 13.69
C HIS A 131 -6.95 -28.66 13.83
N LEU A 132 -7.03 -27.55 13.12
CA LEU A 132 -6.13 -26.40 13.16
C LEU A 132 -6.58 -25.42 14.25
N SER A 133 -5.65 -25.01 15.11
CA SER A 133 -5.82 -23.87 16.01
C SER A 133 -4.61 -22.95 15.93
N ALA A 134 -4.81 -21.66 15.66
CA ALA A 134 -3.74 -20.67 15.57
C ALA A 134 -4.24 -19.26 15.93
N THR A 135 -3.38 -18.42 16.49
CA THR A 135 -3.66 -16.99 16.64
C THR A 135 -3.23 -16.27 15.37
N VAL A 136 -4.20 -15.72 14.64
CA VAL A 136 -3.98 -15.05 13.35
C VAL A 136 -4.58 -13.66 13.37
N GLN A 137 -4.09 -12.79 12.49
CA GLN A 137 -4.65 -11.46 12.32
C GLN A 137 -5.93 -11.53 11.47
N ASP A 138 -7.03 -10.99 11.99
CA ASP A 138 -8.28 -10.86 11.22
C ASP A 138 -8.16 -9.71 10.22
N ASN A 139 -7.67 -10.02 9.02
CA ASN A 139 -7.42 -9.06 7.95
C ASN A 139 -7.71 -9.66 6.56
N ALA A 140 -7.61 -8.82 5.53
CA ALA A 140 -7.85 -9.22 4.15
C ALA A 140 -6.89 -10.33 3.67
N THR A 141 -5.66 -10.40 4.20
CA THR A 141 -4.70 -11.46 3.87
C THR A 141 -5.17 -12.81 4.38
N LEU A 142 -5.67 -12.89 5.62
CA LEU A 142 -6.27 -14.10 6.17
C LEU A 142 -7.49 -14.53 5.34
N MET A 143 -8.38 -13.59 5.03
CA MET A 143 -9.57 -13.89 4.21
C MET A 143 -9.19 -14.43 2.83
N GLY A 144 -8.23 -13.81 2.14
CA GLY A 144 -7.73 -14.29 0.85
C GLY A 144 -7.11 -15.70 0.94
N TRP A 145 -6.35 -15.97 2.00
CA TRP A 145 -5.80 -17.30 2.25
C TRP A 145 -6.90 -18.35 2.48
N LEU A 146 -7.93 -18.03 3.27
CA LEU A 146 -9.07 -18.91 3.51
C LEU A 146 -9.81 -19.25 2.21
N LEU A 147 -10.10 -18.24 1.39
CA LEU A 147 -10.80 -18.44 0.11
C LEU A 147 -9.98 -19.29 -0.86
N SER A 148 -8.65 -19.10 -0.90
CA SER A 148 -7.78 -19.93 -1.75
C SER A 148 -7.78 -21.41 -1.37
N HIS A 149 -8.19 -21.73 -0.14
CA HIS A 149 -8.31 -23.10 0.38
C HIS A 149 -9.77 -23.51 0.66
N ALA A 150 -10.78 -22.77 0.16
CA ALA A 150 -12.18 -22.96 0.56
C ALA A 150 -12.73 -24.39 0.37
N GLY A 151 -12.14 -25.20 -0.52
CA GLY A 151 -12.49 -26.62 -0.71
C GLY A 151 -11.82 -27.59 0.27
N ALA A 152 -10.78 -27.17 0.98
CA ALA A 152 -9.92 -27.98 1.85
C ALA A 152 -9.93 -27.55 3.33
N ILE A 153 -10.68 -26.48 3.65
CA ILE A 153 -10.80 -25.92 5.01
C ILE A 153 -12.25 -25.69 5.40
N ARG A 154 -12.57 -25.95 6.66
CA ARG A 154 -13.85 -25.63 7.29
C ARG A 154 -13.61 -24.83 8.55
N VAL A 155 -13.81 -23.51 8.47
CA VAL A 155 -13.70 -22.61 9.63
C VAL A 155 -14.83 -22.91 10.61
N GLN A 156 -14.47 -23.16 11.87
CA GLN A 156 -15.40 -23.41 12.98
C GLN A 156 -15.52 -22.17 13.87
N ALA A 157 -14.40 -21.51 14.17
CA ALA A 157 -14.36 -20.26 14.92
C ALA A 157 -13.26 -19.32 14.39
N PRO A 158 -13.41 -17.99 14.50
CA PRO A 158 -14.59 -17.28 15.01
C PRO A 158 -15.77 -17.30 14.01
N GLU A 159 -17.00 -17.25 14.52
CA GLU A 159 -18.20 -17.34 13.69
C GLU A 159 -18.34 -16.17 12.70
N ALA A 160 -17.93 -14.96 13.10
CA ALA A 160 -17.93 -13.79 12.23
C ALA A 160 -17.09 -14.01 10.96
N LEU A 161 -15.89 -14.60 11.11
CA LEU A 161 -14.99 -14.91 10.00
C LEU A 161 -15.58 -15.97 9.07
N ARG A 162 -16.19 -17.01 9.65
CA ARG A 162 -16.91 -18.04 8.90
C ARG A 162 -18.07 -17.45 8.09
N SER A 163 -18.89 -16.60 8.71
CA SER A 163 -20.03 -15.95 8.05
C SER A 163 -19.59 -15.05 6.90
N ALA A 164 -18.53 -14.24 7.11
CA ALA A 164 -17.96 -13.39 6.07
C ALA A 164 -17.43 -14.20 4.88
N MET A 165 -16.72 -15.31 5.15
CA MET A 165 -16.23 -16.22 4.11
C MET A 165 -17.38 -16.83 3.28
N LEU A 166 -18.45 -17.29 3.95
CA LEU A 166 -19.61 -17.87 3.27
C LEU A 166 -20.38 -16.84 2.44
N GLU A 167 -20.53 -15.62 2.95
CA GLU A 167 -21.19 -14.53 2.22
C GLU A 167 -20.45 -14.20 0.92
N LEU A 168 -19.12 -14.08 0.98
CA LEU A 168 -18.30 -13.79 -0.19
C LEU A 168 -18.33 -14.93 -1.22
N LEU A 169 -18.30 -16.18 -0.77
CA LEU A 169 -18.44 -17.34 -1.67
C LEU A 169 -19.80 -17.36 -2.37
N ARG A 170 -20.88 -17.01 -1.66
CA ARG A 170 -22.23 -16.89 -2.24
C ARG A 170 -22.31 -15.77 -3.26
N GLN A 171 -21.74 -14.60 -2.96
CA GLN A 171 -21.69 -13.48 -3.90
C GLN A 171 -20.90 -13.86 -5.17
N SER A 172 -19.74 -14.52 -4.99
CA SER A 172 -18.94 -15.01 -6.11
C SER A 172 -19.72 -16.02 -6.96
N LEU A 173 -20.46 -16.94 -6.34
CA LEU A 173 -21.28 -17.91 -7.06
C LEU A 173 -22.40 -17.22 -7.86
N ALA A 174 -23.13 -16.28 -7.23
CA ALA A 174 -24.21 -15.54 -7.88
C ALA A 174 -23.76 -14.81 -9.15
N LEU A 175 -22.58 -14.17 -9.13
CA LEU A 175 -22.00 -13.51 -10.31
C LEU A 175 -21.76 -14.45 -11.49
N HIS A 176 -21.50 -15.74 -11.21
CA HIS A 176 -21.28 -16.75 -12.24
C HIS A 176 -22.57 -17.46 -12.67
N GLU A 177 -23.61 -17.43 -11.85
CA GLU A 177 -24.93 -18.00 -12.17
C GLU A 177 -25.80 -17.07 -13.04
N GLU A 178 -25.63 -15.73 -12.96
CA GLU A 178 -26.42 -14.73 -13.73
C GLU A 178 -26.11 -14.63 -15.25
N HIS A 179 -25.51 -15.65 -15.87
CA HIS A 179 -25.24 -15.67 -17.32
C HIS A 179 -25.99 -16.78 -18.08
N ASN A 180 -27.27 -17.03 -17.77
CA ASN A 180 -28.13 -17.87 -18.62
C ASN A 180 -29.50 -17.24 -18.88
#